data_AF-A0AAD1R0V5-F1
#
_entry.id   AF-A0AAD1R0V5-F1
#
_cell.length_a   1.000
_cell.length_b   1.000
_cell.length_c   1.000
_cell.angle_alpha   90.00
_cell.angle_beta   90.00
_cell.angle_gamma   90.00
#
_symmetry.space_group_name_H-M   'P 1'
#
loop_
_entity.id
_entity.type
_entity.pdbx_description
1 polymer ?
#
loop_
_entity_poly.entity_id
_entity_poly.type
_entity_poly.pdbx_seq_one_letter_code
_entity_poly.pdbx_strand_id
1 'polypeptide(L)'
;MIRIMNKIWVQEGLDMRMVIFRCFSTGHERGMVEMIPKAETLRKIQVEHGVTGSFKDRPLADWLKKHNPTEEEYEKAVENFIYSCAGCCVATYVLGICDRHNDNIMLKTSGHMFHIDFGRFLGHAQMFGNIKRDRAPFVFTSDMAYVINGGDKTSSRFHDFVDLCCQAYNLIRKHTHLFLNLLGLMLSCGIPELSELQDLKYVYDALRPQDSESDATTYFTRLIESSLGSVATKLNFFIHNLAQLKFSSSDERFALSFAPKTYTIKTDGKICDVFLTRYKKIFTPNKGYVFVIKVVRESPHETSYIQRSYEEFQEMHSKLRLFFPSQLPSFPSRFLIGRSRGEAAAERRKEDLSAYVWHLIHATPKVAECDLVYTFFHPLPRDEKNGSNTIAQRPSDATWAVPVGTVGGEIKLSISYKQKKLLIMVMHIRGLPLQDNNEPNPYVKIYLLPDPQKTTKRKTKVARKTCNPTYNEALVYEGIPEGDLQQCEIRLSVLSEEGFFENILLGEVRIRLRDLDLSCEKKCWFQLGSHSQATI
;
A
#
# COMPACT_ATOMS: atom_id res chain seq x y z
N MET A 1 23.08 -2.91 -15.02
CA MET A 1 22.92 -2.44 -13.62
C MET A 1 22.31 -3.46 -12.68
N ILE A 2 21.07 -3.94 -12.90
CA ILE A 2 20.39 -4.88 -11.97
C ILE A 2 21.23 -6.15 -11.71
N ARG A 3 21.89 -6.70 -12.73
CA ARG A 3 22.82 -7.85 -12.56
C ARG A 3 23.98 -7.56 -11.61
N ILE A 4 24.45 -6.32 -11.55
CA ILE A 4 25.54 -5.90 -10.66
C ILE A 4 25.02 -5.73 -9.24
N MET A 5 23.84 -5.12 -9.07
CA MET A 5 23.15 -5.05 -7.77
C MET A 5 22.97 -6.44 -7.16
N ASN A 6 22.49 -7.41 -7.96
CA ASN A 6 22.33 -8.79 -7.51
C ASN A 6 23.65 -9.45 -7.11
N LYS A 7 24.74 -9.20 -7.86
CA LYS A 7 26.07 -9.72 -7.50
C LYS A 7 26.54 -9.15 -6.16
N ILE A 8 26.38 -7.85 -5.93
CA ILE A 8 26.73 -7.19 -4.66
C ILE A 8 25.93 -7.82 -3.51
N TRP A 9 24.60 -7.93 -3.66
CA TRP A 9 23.77 -8.52 -2.61
C TRP A 9 24.17 -9.95 -2.28
N VAL A 10 24.37 -10.81 -3.29
CA VAL A 10 24.77 -12.21 -3.09
C VAL A 10 26.16 -12.32 -2.44
N GLN A 11 27.10 -11.45 -2.79
CA GLN A 11 28.44 -11.42 -2.17
C GLN A 11 28.39 -11.09 -0.67
N GLU A 12 27.42 -10.29 -0.27
CA GLU A 12 27.18 -9.90 1.14
C GLU A 12 26.22 -10.88 1.85
N GLY A 13 25.93 -12.03 1.24
CA GLY A 13 25.06 -13.07 1.81
C GLY A 13 23.55 -12.78 1.71
N LEU A 14 23.14 -11.77 0.92
CA LEU A 14 21.76 -11.38 0.74
C LEU A 14 21.23 -11.82 -0.64
N ASP A 15 20.57 -12.98 -0.72
CA ASP A 15 19.92 -13.41 -1.96
C ASP A 15 18.51 -12.79 -2.10
N MET A 16 18.42 -11.72 -2.89
CA MET A 16 17.16 -11.04 -3.17
C MET A 16 16.26 -11.79 -4.18
N ARG A 17 16.64 -13.00 -4.63
CA ARG A 17 15.84 -13.84 -5.54
C ARG A 17 15.42 -13.11 -6.82
N MET A 18 16.32 -12.27 -7.35
CA MET A 18 16.05 -11.44 -8.53
C MET A 18 15.92 -12.30 -9.79
N VAL A 19 14.85 -12.08 -10.56
CA VAL A 19 14.75 -12.64 -11.92
C VAL A 19 15.51 -11.72 -12.88
N ILE A 20 16.66 -12.17 -13.36
CA ILE A 20 17.48 -11.45 -14.34
C ILE A 20 17.39 -12.18 -15.67
N PHE A 21 16.71 -11.58 -16.64
CA PHE A 21 16.57 -12.12 -17.99
C PHE A 21 17.57 -11.48 -18.96
N ARG A 22 17.85 -12.18 -20.05
CA ARG A 22 18.70 -11.70 -21.14
C ARG A 22 17.93 -10.74 -22.04
N CYS A 23 18.57 -9.64 -22.37
CA CYS A 23 18.10 -8.64 -23.33
C CYS A 23 19.31 -8.16 -24.12
N PHE A 24 19.26 -8.28 -25.45
CA PHE A 24 20.35 -7.91 -26.34
C PHE A 24 19.82 -7.10 -27.51
N SER A 25 20.45 -5.96 -27.79
CA SER A 25 20.24 -5.24 -29.05
C SER A 25 21.01 -5.95 -30.16
N THR A 26 20.34 -6.20 -31.29
CA THR A 26 20.93 -6.81 -32.49
C THR A 26 21.09 -5.80 -33.62
N GLY A 27 20.61 -4.56 -33.44
CA GLY A 27 20.67 -3.49 -34.43
C GLY A 27 19.78 -2.31 -34.06
N HIS A 28 19.66 -1.33 -34.96
CA HIS A 28 18.77 -0.19 -34.77
C HIS A 28 17.32 -0.65 -34.64
N GLU A 29 16.66 -0.27 -33.53
CA GLU A 29 15.27 -0.64 -33.19
C GLU A 29 14.98 -2.15 -33.24
N ARG A 30 16.01 -2.99 -33.07
CA ARG A 30 15.90 -4.46 -33.15
C ARG A 30 16.68 -5.10 -32.02
N GLY A 31 16.08 -6.10 -31.38
CA GLY A 31 16.72 -6.85 -30.33
C GLY A 31 15.97 -8.13 -29.99
N MET A 32 16.51 -8.86 -29.03
CA MET A 32 15.95 -10.10 -28.49
C MET A 32 15.82 -9.99 -26.98
N VAL A 33 14.69 -10.46 -26.46
CA VAL A 33 14.42 -10.54 -25.02
C VAL A 33 14.07 -11.98 -24.68
N GLU A 34 14.66 -12.48 -23.62
CA GLU A 34 14.39 -13.82 -23.10
C GLU A 34 12.99 -13.90 -22.50
N MET A 35 12.22 -14.87 -22.98
CA MET A 35 10.90 -15.19 -22.44
C MET A 35 11.04 -15.93 -21.11
N ILE A 36 10.43 -15.39 -20.06
CA ILE A 36 10.39 -16.03 -18.75
C ILE A 36 9.15 -16.94 -18.67
N PRO A 37 9.33 -18.27 -18.55
CA PRO A 37 8.20 -19.19 -18.50
C PRO A 37 7.45 -19.10 -17.18
N LYS A 38 6.16 -19.48 -17.21
CA LYS A 38 5.26 -19.52 -16.05
C LYS A 38 5.19 -18.19 -15.29
N ALA A 39 5.21 -17.09 -16.03
CA ALA A 39 5.07 -15.73 -15.51
C ALA A 39 3.85 -15.06 -16.14
N GLU A 40 3.14 -14.28 -15.34
CA GLU A 40 1.99 -13.50 -15.78
C GLU A 40 2.14 -12.04 -15.36
N THR A 41 1.59 -11.11 -16.13
CA THR A 41 1.60 -9.69 -15.74
C THR A 41 0.67 -9.46 -14.55
N LEU A 42 1.03 -8.52 -13.69
CA LEU A 42 0.24 -8.13 -12.53
C LEU A 42 -1.16 -7.66 -12.97
N ARG A 43 -1.26 -6.98 -14.12
CA ARG A 43 -2.55 -6.63 -14.72
C ARG A 43 -3.40 -7.87 -14.98
N LYS A 44 -2.87 -8.89 -15.66
CA LYS A 44 -3.64 -10.09 -16.01
C LYS A 44 -4.16 -10.79 -14.76
N ILE A 45 -3.33 -10.89 -13.72
CA ILE A 45 -3.72 -11.42 -12.40
C ILE A 45 -4.85 -10.60 -11.77
N GLN A 46 -4.70 -9.27 -11.73
CA GLN A 46 -5.70 -8.39 -11.11
C GLN A 46 -7.03 -8.39 -11.86
N VAL A 47 -7.01 -8.48 -13.19
CA VAL A 47 -8.22 -8.47 -14.03
C VAL A 47 -9.05 -9.76 -13.88
N GLU A 48 -8.47 -10.87 -13.39
CA GLU A 48 -9.26 -12.06 -13.00
C GLU A 48 -10.34 -11.71 -11.95
N HIS A 49 -10.12 -10.67 -11.14
CA HIS A 49 -11.10 -10.16 -10.17
C HIS A 49 -11.90 -8.94 -10.69
N GLY A 50 -11.94 -8.75 -12.01
CA GLY A 50 -12.63 -7.66 -12.71
C GLY A 50 -11.75 -6.43 -12.97
N VAL A 51 -12.27 -5.46 -13.73
CA VAL A 51 -11.53 -4.23 -14.12
C VAL A 51 -11.04 -3.40 -12.91
N THR A 52 -11.73 -3.53 -11.77
CA THR A 52 -11.40 -2.88 -10.50
C THR A 52 -10.51 -3.74 -9.59
N GLY A 53 -10.04 -4.90 -10.07
CA GLY A 53 -9.22 -5.82 -9.28
C GLY A 53 -7.92 -5.20 -8.77
N SER A 54 -7.36 -4.20 -9.46
CA SER A 54 -6.20 -3.42 -8.98
C SER A 54 -6.44 -2.61 -7.70
N PHE A 55 -7.70 -2.51 -7.25
CA PHE A 55 -8.08 -1.89 -5.98
C PHE A 55 -8.41 -2.91 -4.88
N LYS A 56 -8.44 -4.21 -5.20
CA LYS A 56 -8.68 -5.29 -4.24
C LYS A 56 -7.34 -5.78 -3.70
N ASP A 57 -7.33 -6.21 -2.43
CA ASP A 57 -6.10 -6.62 -1.74
C ASP A 57 -5.76 -8.11 -1.94
N ARG A 58 -6.77 -8.95 -2.24
CA ARG A 58 -6.63 -10.40 -2.37
C ARG A 58 -6.10 -10.96 -3.70
N PRO A 59 -6.23 -10.31 -4.88
CA PRO A 59 -5.98 -10.98 -6.16
C PRO A 59 -4.64 -11.72 -6.28
N LEU A 60 -3.55 -11.12 -5.77
CA LEU A 60 -2.22 -11.73 -5.84
C LEU A 60 -2.10 -12.94 -4.90
N ALA A 61 -2.62 -12.84 -3.68
CA ALA A 61 -2.60 -13.94 -2.73
C ALA A 61 -3.43 -15.13 -3.24
N ASP A 62 -4.62 -14.86 -3.78
CA ASP A 62 -5.48 -15.88 -4.39
C ASP A 62 -4.77 -16.56 -5.56
N TRP A 63 -4.09 -15.80 -6.42
CA TRP A 63 -3.34 -16.33 -7.56
C TRP A 63 -2.13 -17.18 -7.13
N LEU A 64 -1.40 -16.75 -6.11
CA LEU A 64 -0.30 -17.53 -5.54
C LEU A 64 -0.80 -18.84 -4.93
N LYS A 65 -1.90 -18.80 -4.17
CA LYS A 65 -2.50 -20.00 -3.56
C LYS A 65 -3.04 -20.98 -4.60
N LYS A 66 -3.62 -20.47 -5.70
CA LYS A 66 -4.08 -21.27 -6.83
C LYS A 66 -2.97 -22.08 -7.50
N HIS A 67 -1.74 -21.53 -7.56
CA HIS A 67 -0.60 -22.19 -8.21
C HIS A 67 0.31 -22.96 -7.25
N ASN A 68 0.10 -22.80 -5.93
CA ASN A 68 0.88 -23.43 -4.86
C ASN A 68 -0.12 -24.03 -3.85
N PRO A 69 -0.71 -25.19 -4.15
CA PRO A 69 -1.85 -25.73 -3.40
C PRO A 69 -1.48 -26.23 -2.00
N THR A 70 -0.24 -26.69 -1.81
CA THR A 70 0.22 -27.10 -0.47
C THR A 70 0.67 -25.89 0.35
N GLU A 71 0.60 -26.01 1.68
CA GLU A 71 1.03 -24.92 2.57
C GLU A 71 2.53 -24.62 2.44
N GLU A 72 3.35 -25.67 2.29
CA GLU A 72 4.80 -25.54 2.11
C GLU A 72 5.16 -24.82 0.81
N GLU A 73 4.52 -25.19 -0.31
CA GLU A 73 4.75 -24.51 -1.59
C GLU A 73 4.28 -23.05 -1.53
N TYR A 74 3.13 -22.79 -0.89
CA TYR A 74 2.62 -21.44 -0.75
C TYR A 74 3.54 -20.56 0.08
N GLU A 75 3.99 -21.03 1.24
CA GLU A 75 4.94 -20.30 2.08
C GLU A 75 6.25 -20.04 1.35
N LYS A 76 6.78 -21.02 0.59
CA LYS A 76 7.96 -20.81 -0.26
C LYS A 76 7.72 -19.77 -1.36
N ALA A 77 6.55 -19.76 -1.98
CA ALA A 77 6.20 -18.76 -2.98
C ALA A 77 6.06 -17.36 -2.37
N VAL A 78 5.44 -17.23 -1.19
CA VAL A 78 5.36 -15.97 -0.44
C VAL A 78 6.74 -15.48 -0.04
N GLU A 79 7.62 -16.37 0.42
CA GLU A 79 9.00 -16.01 0.73
C GLU A 79 9.75 -15.52 -0.52
N ASN A 80 9.63 -16.23 -1.65
CA ASN A 80 10.18 -15.78 -2.92
C ASN A 80 9.67 -14.39 -3.32
N PHE A 81 8.39 -14.14 -3.08
CA PHE A 81 7.75 -12.85 -3.34
C PHE A 81 8.34 -11.75 -2.47
N ILE A 82 8.49 -11.97 -1.16
CA ILE A 82 9.05 -10.99 -0.22
C ILE A 82 10.44 -10.52 -0.67
N TYR A 83 11.36 -11.46 -0.93
CA TYR A 83 12.74 -11.14 -1.31
C TYR A 83 12.81 -10.45 -2.68
N SER A 84 12.15 -11.01 -3.69
CA SER A 84 12.18 -10.45 -5.06
C SER A 84 11.46 -9.10 -5.15
N CYS A 85 10.38 -8.91 -4.39
CA CYS A 85 9.69 -7.64 -4.27
C CYS A 85 10.61 -6.58 -3.64
N ALA A 86 11.27 -6.89 -2.52
CA ALA A 86 12.20 -5.97 -1.87
C ALA A 86 13.35 -5.56 -2.80
N GLY A 87 13.94 -6.51 -3.52
CA GLY A 87 15.04 -6.24 -4.45
C GLY A 87 14.58 -5.37 -5.63
N CYS A 88 13.37 -5.62 -6.14
CA CYS A 88 12.75 -4.79 -7.17
C CYS A 88 12.44 -3.36 -6.70
N CYS A 89 11.91 -3.17 -5.49
CA CYS A 89 11.66 -1.84 -4.92
C CYS A 89 12.96 -1.03 -4.82
N VAL A 90 14.05 -1.64 -4.32
CA VAL A 90 15.35 -0.97 -4.22
C VAL A 90 15.93 -0.66 -5.61
N ALA A 91 15.94 -1.64 -6.51
CA ALA A 91 16.53 -1.46 -7.83
C ALA A 91 15.79 -0.40 -8.68
N THR A 92 14.46 -0.42 -8.66
CA THR A 92 13.64 0.54 -9.42
C THR A 92 13.76 1.95 -8.87
N TYR A 93 13.82 2.11 -7.56
CA TYR A 93 14.07 3.40 -6.92
C TYR A 93 15.46 3.95 -7.27
N VAL A 94 16.53 3.17 -7.05
CA VAL A 94 17.91 3.63 -7.26
C VAL A 94 18.16 4.01 -8.73
N LEU A 95 17.64 3.24 -9.68
CA LEU A 95 17.80 3.50 -11.10
C LEU A 95 16.78 4.49 -11.67
N GLY A 96 15.79 4.89 -10.86
CA GLY A 96 14.72 5.79 -11.27
C GLY A 96 13.93 5.26 -12.44
N ILE A 97 13.60 3.97 -12.43
CA ILE A 97 12.82 3.33 -13.50
C ILE A 97 11.40 3.90 -13.46
N CYS A 98 10.99 4.55 -14.54
CA CYS A 98 9.70 5.22 -14.67
C CYS A 98 8.69 4.37 -15.44
N ASP A 99 7.48 4.92 -15.65
CA ASP A 99 6.38 4.27 -16.37
C ASP A 99 6.03 2.88 -15.79
N ARG A 100 6.00 2.83 -14.45
CA ARG A 100 5.73 1.59 -13.71
C ARG A 100 4.23 1.43 -13.52
N HIS A 101 3.64 0.65 -14.41
CA HIS A 101 2.25 0.18 -14.32
C HIS A 101 2.18 -1.34 -14.17
N ASN A 102 1.00 -1.86 -13.85
CA ASN A 102 0.77 -3.29 -13.59
C ASN A 102 1.02 -4.21 -14.80
N ASP A 103 1.04 -3.72 -16.05
CA ASP A 103 1.55 -4.53 -17.18
C ASP A 103 3.08 -4.71 -17.16
N ASN A 104 3.82 -3.78 -16.57
CA ASN A 104 5.29 -3.80 -16.56
C ASN A 104 5.87 -4.53 -15.33
N ILE A 105 5.00 -5.20 -14.57
CA ILE A 105 5.34 -6.00 -13.41
C ILE A 105 4.82 -7.40 -13.67
N MET A 106 5.68 -8.39 -13.55
CA MET A 106 5.35 -9.78 -13.75
C MET A 106 5.60 -10.58 -12.48
N LEU A 107 4.83 -11.67 -12.33
CA LEU A 107 4.93 -12.60 -11.23
C LEU A 107 5.05 -14.02 -11.77
N LYS A 108 6.06 -14.76 -11.32
CA LYS A 108 6.19 -16.20 -11.60
C LYS A 108 5.27 -16.99 -10.68
N THR A 109 4.80 -18.16 -11.15
CA THR A 109 4.06 -19.14 -10.32
C THR A 109 4.84 -19.56 -9.07
N SER A 110 6.17 -19.53 -9.14
CA SER A 110 7.09 -19.73 -8.01
C SER A 110 7.18 -18.55 -7.03
N GLY A 111 6.34 -17.52 -7.18
CA GLY A 111 6.30 -16.34 -6.32
C GLY A 111 7.30 -15.23 -6.63
N HIS A 112 8.19 -15.40 -7.61
CA HIS A 112 9.20 -14.38 -7.91
C HIS A 112 8.58 -13.21 -8.69
N MET A 113 8.67 -12.00 -8.13
CA MET A 113 8.26 -10.76 -8.77
C MET A 113 9.43 -10.15 -9.54
N PHE A 114 9.16 -9.58 -10.72
CA PHE A 114 10.15 -8.84 -11.49
C PHE A 114 9.53 -7.78 -12.38
N HIS A 115 10.33 -6.75 -12.71
CA HIS A 115 9.92 -5.72 -13.66
C HIS A 115 10.39 -6.07 -15.08
N ILE A 116 9.59 -5.66 -16.06
CA ILE A 116 9.92 -5.70 -17.49
C ILE A 116 9.80 -4.29 -18.08
N ASP A 117 10.21 -4.11 -19.33
CA ASP A 117 10.14 -2.82 -20.04
C ASP A 117 10.85 -1.68 -19.29
N PHE A 118 12.15 -1.52 -19.55
CA PHE A 118 13.00 -0.52 -18.87
C PHE A 118 13.26 0.71 -19.74
N GLY A 119 12.40 1.01 -20.72
CA GLY A 119 12.64 2.07 -21.71
C GLY A 119 12.74 3.49 -21.15
N ARG A 120 12.35 3.73 -19.90
CA ARG A 120 12.45 5.03 -19.21
C ARG A 120 13.10 4.88 -17.85
N PHE A 121 14.20 5.59 -17.61
CA PHE A 121 14.96 5.52 -16.35
C PHE A 121 15.63 6.87 -15.99
N LEU A 122 16.31 6.96 -14.84
CA LEU A 122 16.89 8.18 -14.26
C LEU A 122 15.88 9.30 -13.98
N GLY A 123 14.62 8.95 -13.69
CA GLY A 123 13.61 9.94 -13.31
C GLY A 123 13.00 10.72 -14.49
N HIS A 124 13.28 10.30 -15.74
CA HIS A 124 12.62 10.76 -16.96
C HIS A 124 11.16 10.27 -17.05
N ALA A 125 10.35 10.67 -16.07
CA ALA A 125 8.95 10.29 -15.96
C ALA A 125 8.10 11.01 -17.03
N GLN A 126 7.08 10.31 -17.54
CA GLN A 126 6.10 10.94 -18.41
C GLN A 126 5.36 12.06 -17.66
N MET A 127 5.26 13.21 -18.32
CA MET A 127 4.52 14.37 -17.82
C MET A 127 3.12 14.37 -18.42
N PHE A 128 2.10 14.59 -17.60
CA PHE A 128 0.74 14.92 -18.09
C PHE A 128 0.51 16.41 -17.84
N GLY A 129 0.73 17.23 -18.88
CA GLY A 129 0.88 18.67 -18.72
C GLY A 129 2.11 19.00 -17.86
N ASN A 130 1.95 19.80 -16.80
CA ASN A 130 3.04 20.18 -15.87
C ASN A 130 3.18 19.22 -14.67
N ILE A 131 2.45 18.11 -14.64
CA ILE A 131 2.41 17.20 -13.49
C ILE A 131 3.06 15.86 -13.84
N LYS A 132 4.02 15.41 -13.02
CA LYS A 132 4.62 14.07 -13.12
C LYS A 132 3.55 12.99 -12.91
N ARG A 133 3.46 12.06 -13.85
CA ARG A 133 2.53 10.93 -13.81
C ARG A 133 2.91 9.93 -12.70
N ASP A 134 4.21 9.67 -12.54
CA ASP A 134 4.77 8.85 -11.48
C ASP A 134 5.06 9.70 -10.23
N ARG A 135 4.21 9.58 -9.21
CA ARG A 135 4.34 10.33 -7.95
C ARG A 135 4.83 9.48 -6.77
N ALA A 136 4.71 8.16 -6.88
CA ALA A 136 5.24 7.24 -5.88
C ALA A 136 6.73 6.98 -6.15
N PRO A 137 7.58 6.86 -5.11
CA PRO A 137 9.00 6.53 -5.26
C PRO A 137 9.25 5.23 -6.03
N PHE A 138 8.39 4.23 -5.81
CA PHE A 138 8.33 2.98 -6.55
C PHE A 138 6.92 2.38 -6.45
N VAL A 139 6.65 1.33 -7.22
CA VAL A 139 5.37 0.60 -7.10
C VAL A 139 5.43 -0.32 -5.90
N PHE A 140 4.54 -0.07 -4.93
CA PHE A 140 4.25 -1.00 -3.85
C PHE A 140 2.78 -0.85 -3.47
N THR A 141 1.95 -1.81 -3.85
CA THR A 141 0.48 -1.74 -3.75
C THR A 141 -0.06 -2.53 -2.57
N SER A 142 -1.33 -2.31 -2.23
CA SER A 142 -1.95 -2.94 -1.04
C SER A 142 -2.15 -4.46 -1.19
N ASP A 143 -2.30 -4.96 -2.41
CA ASP A 143 -2.31 -6.39 -2.72
C ASP A 143 -0.93 -7.04 -2.52
N MET A 144 0.16 -6.35 -2.86
CA MET A 144 1.52 -6.79 -2.53
C MET A 144 1.72 -6.84 -1.00
N ALA A 145 1.27 -5.79 -0.30
CA ALA A 145 1.33 -5.75 1.16
C ALA A 145 0.46 -6.84 1.80
N TYR A 146 -0.68 -7.18 1.22
CA TYR A 146 -1.55 -8.27 1.68
C TYR A 146 -0.84 -9.62 1.61
N VAL A 147 -0.13 -9.91 0.50
CA VAL A 147 0.69 -11.12 0.36
C VAL A 147 1.77 -11.17 1.44
N ILE A 148 2.54 -10.09 1.62
CA ILE A 148 3.62 -10.01 2.62
C ILE A 148 3.07 -10.22 4.03
N ASN A 149 1.92 -9.63 4.33
CA ASN A 149 1.30 -9.73 5.65
C ASN A 149 0.61 -11.08 5.91
N GLY A 150 0.28 -11.83 4.87
CA GLY A 150 -0.62 -12.98 4.96
C GLY A 150 -2.05 -12.55 5.35
N GLY A 151 -2.46 -11.32 5.05
CA GLY A 151 -3.76 -10.77 5.43
C GLY A 151 -3.82 -9.24 5.45
N ASP A 152 -4.93 -8.70 5.97
CA ASP A 152 -5.21 -7.26 5.98
C ASP A 152 -4.39 -6.48 7.02
N LYS A 153 -3.90 -7.16 8.07
CA LYS A 153 -3.19 -6.54 9.20
C LYS A 153 -1.69 -6.65 9.03
N THR A 154 -0.96 -5.62 9.46
CA THR A 154 0.51 -5.64 9.51
C THR A 154 1.01 -6.78 10.40
N SER A 155 1.98 -7.54 9.92
CA SER A 155 2.58 -8.68 10.61
C SER A 155 4.10 -8.55 10.75
N SER A 156 4.75 -9.49 11.44
CA SER A 156 6.21 -9.56 11.53
C SER A 156 6.89 -9.72 10.16
N ARG A 157 6.25 -10.40 9.21
CA ARG A 157 6.78 -10.55 7.83
C ARG A 157 6.94 -9.19 7.14
N PHE A 158 6.14 -8.20 7.50
CA PHE A 158 6.32 -6.84 6.99
C PHE A 158 7.53 -6.14 7.59
N HIS A 159 7.90 -6.45 8.84
CA HIS A 159 9.17 -5.99 9.42
C HIS A 159 10.34 -6.58 8.63
N ASP A 160 10.30 -7.88 8.36
CA ASP A 160 11.33 -8.56 7.58
C ASP A 160 11.46 -7.96 6.17
N PHE A 161 10.34 -7.66 5.51
CA PHE A 161 10.34 -6.96 4.22
C PHE A 161 11.00 -5.58 4.29
N VAL A 162 10.67 -4.76 5.30
CA VAL A 162 11.28 -3.43 5.48
C VAL A 162 12.78 -3.55 5.77
N ASP A 163 13.17 -4.49 6.64
CA ASP A 163 14.57 -4.77 6.95
C ASP A 163 15.35 -5.22 5.70
N LEU A 164 14.79 -6.12 4.90
CA LEU A 164 15.38 -6.56 3.62
C LEU A 164 15.59 -5.39 2.66
N CYS A 165 14.58 -4.52 2.51
CA CYS A 165 14.67 -3.33 1.68
C CYS A 165 15.78 -2.38 2.16
N CYS A 166 15.83 -2.10 3.46
CA CYS A 166 16.81 -1.17 4.03
C CYS A 166 18.24 -1.73 3.97
N GLN A 167 18.41 -3.03 4.20
CA GLN A 167 19.70 -3.73 4.06
C GLN A 167 20.16 -3.70 2.61
N ALA A 168 19.31 -4.14 1.67
CA ALA A 168 19.62 -4.14 0.25
C ALA A 168 19.98 -2.73 -0.26
N TYR A 169 19.23 -1.70 0.15
CA TYR A 169 19.53 -0.31 -0.20
C TYR A 169 20.89 0.12 0.35
N ASN A 170 21.16 -0.07 1.65
CA ASN A 170 22.46 0.30 2.25
C ASN A 170 23.65 -0.41 1.60
N LEU A 171 23.51 -1.69 1.22
CA LEU A 171 24.56 -2.40 0.49
C LEU A 171 24.85 -1.73 -0.85
N ILE A 172 23.83 -1.39 -1.65
CA ILE A 172 24.04 -0.69 -2.93
C ILE A 172 24.69 0.69 -2.73
N ARG A 173 24.28 1.44 -1.68
CA ARG A 173 24.85 2.76 -1.37
C ARG A 173 26.36 2.74 -1.15
N LYS A 174 26.89 1.69 -0.50
CA LYS A 174 28.35 1.51 -0.30
C LYS A 174 29.12 1.44 -1.62
N HIS A 175 28.45 1.06 -2.71
CA HIS A 175 29.03 0.98 -4.05
C HIS A 175 28.62 2.15 -4.97
N THR A 176 28.26 3.30 -4.42
CA THR A 176 27.81 4.47 -5.21
C THR A 176 28.76 4.83 -6.36
N HIS A 177 30.08 4.90 -6.09
CA HIS A 177 31.07 5.22 -7.13
C HIS A 177 31.10 4.21 -8.28
N LEU A 178 30.87 2.92 -8.01
CA LEU A 178 30.81 1.89 -9.05
C LEU A 178 29.65 2.17 -10.02
N PHE A 179 28.46 2.45 -9.49
CA PHE A 179 27.28 2.74 -10.33
C PHE A 179 27.46 4.02 -11.14
N LEU A 180 27.99 5.08 -10.53
CA LEU A 180 28.23 6.35 -11.22
C LEU A 180 29.28 6.20 -12.32
N ASN A 181 30.37 5.49 -12.08
CA ASN A 181 31.41 5.26 -13.10
C ASN A 181 30.86 4.44 -14.28
N LEU A 182 30.09 3.39 -14.00
CA LEU A 182 29.49 2.56 -15.06
C LEU A 182 28.47 3.34 -15.90
N LEU A 183 27.64 4.19 -15.29
CA LEU A 183 26.74 5.08 -16.04
C LEU A 183 27.52 6.17 -16.78
N GLY A 184 28.56 6.72 -16.18
CA GLY A 184 29.42 7.72 -16.80
C GLY A 184 30.07 7.20 -18.09
N LEU A 185 30.52 5.94 -18.11
CA LEU A 185 31.02 5.28 -19.31
C LEU A 185 29.95 5.10 -20.40
N MET A 186 28.66 5.12 -20.05
CA MET A 186 27.54 4.96 -20.98
C MET A 186 27.04 6.28 -21.58
N LEU A 187 27.52 7.44 -21.13
CA LEU A 187 27.08 8.76 -21.63
C LEU A 187 27.28 8.91 -23.14
N SER A 188 28.34 8.31 -23.69
CA SER A 188 28.66 8.38 -25.11
C SER A 188 27.94 7.31 -25.96
N CYS A 189 27.07 6.48 -25.37
CA CYS A 189 26.39 5.40 -26.08
C CYS A 189 25.13 5.83 -26.85
N GLY A 190 24.78 7.13 -26.85
CA GLY A 190 23.61 7.65 -27.56
C GLY A 190 22.28 7.23 -26.93
N ILE A 191 22.25 7.01 -25.61
CA ILE A 191 21.03 6.72 -24.87
C ILE A 191 20.35 8.06 -24.54
N PRO A 192 19.12 8.33 -25.02
CA PRO A 192 18.49 9.64 -24.85
C PRO A 192 18.33 10.08 -23.39
N GLU A 193 18.00 9.14 -22.50
CA GLU A 193 17.84 9.37 -21.05
C GLU A 193 19.16 9.52 -20.28
N LEU A 194 20.31 9.26 -20.91
CA LEU A 194 21.63 9.30 -20.30
C LEU A 194 22.63 9.90 -21.29
N SER A 195 22.63 11.23 -21.37
CA SER A 195 23.41 11.99 -22.35
C SER A 195 24.32 13.04 -21.71
N GLU A 196 23.95 13.53 -20.52
CA GLU A 196 24.70 14.56 -19.82
C GLU A 196 25.14 14.09 -18.42
N LEU A 197 26.21 14.68 -17.90
CA LEU A 197 26.68 14.40 -16.54
C LEU A 197 25.58 14.68 -15.48
N GLN A 198 24.70 15.63 -15.77
CA GLN A 198 23.58 15.98 -14.90
C GLN A 198 22.59 14.82 -14.73
N ASP A 199 22.47 13.91 -15.70
CA ASP A 199 21.58 12.73 -15.61
C ASP A 199 22.05 11.75 -14.52
N LEU A 200 23.37 11.71 -14.25
CA LEU A 200 23.94 10.92 -13.16
C LEU A 200 23.53 11.43 -11.77
N LYS A 201 23.14 12.71 -11.68
CA LYS A 201 22.73 13.32 -10.42
C LYS A 201 21.55 12.59 -9.80
N TYR A 202 20.63 12.06 -10.62
CA TYR A 202 19.51 11.27 -10.12
C TYR A 202 20.00 10.11 -9.24
N VAL A 203 20.94 9.32 -9.74
CA VAL A 203 21.45 8.12 -9.04
C VAL A 203 22.26 8.51 -7.81
N TYR A 204 23.05 9.59 -7.90
CA TYR A 204 23.75 10.13 -6.72
C TYR A 204 22.77 10.56 -5.63
N ASP A 205 21.74 11.36 -5.99
CA ASP A 205 20.74 11.87 -5.07
C ASP A 205 19.85 10.73 -4.51
N ALA A 206 19.59 9.69 -5.30
CA ALA A 206 18.85 8.49 -4.88
C ALA A 206 19.66 7.59 -3.95
N LEU A 207 20.98 7.49 -4.12
CA LEU A 207 21.87 6.69 -3.26
C LEU A 207 22.27 7.42 -1.98
N ARG A 208 22.27 8.75 -1.98
CA ARG A 208 22.57 9.57 -0.78
C ARG A 208 23.86 9.10 -0.08
N PRO A 209 25.02 9.02 -0.75
CA PRO A 209 26.24 8.41 -0.19
C PRO A 209 26.74 9.09 1.11
N GLN A 210 26.36 10.35 1.32
CA GLN A 210 26.71 11.13 2.51
C GLN A 210 25.95 10.74 3.79
N ASP A 211 24.81 10.05 3.67
CA ASP A 211 23.97 9.71 4.81
C ASP A 211 24.57 8.55 5.63
N SER A 212 24.34 8.54 6.94
CA SER A 212 24.64 7.35 7.75
C SER A 212 23.75 6.16 7.35
N GLU A 213 24.14 4.92 7.71
CA GLU A 213 23.28 3.75 7.49
C GLU A 213 21.92 3.89 8.18
N SER A 214 21.89 4.51 9.36
CA SER A 214 20.67 4.79 10.13
C SER A 214 19.76 5.81 9.44
N ASP A 215 20.34 6.90 8.91
CA ASP A 215 19.56 7.93 8.20
C ASP A 215 18.99 7.37 6.90
N ALA A 216 19.78 6.57 6.18
CA ALA A 216 19.34 5.89 4.97
C ALA A 216 18.24 4.85 5.24
N THR A 217 18.30 4.12 6.35
CA THR A 217 17.24 3.18 6.79
C THR A 217 15.95 3.94 7.08
N THR A 218 16.04 5.04 7.83
CA THR A 218 14.89 5.92 8.11
C THR A 218 14.29 6.47 6.82
N TYR A 219 15.14 6.92 5.90
CA TYR A 219 14.74 7.47 4.62
C TYR A 219 14.00 6.43 3.76
N PHE A 220 14.58 5.24 3.56
CA PHE A 220 13.97 4.22 2.72
C PHE A 220 12.67 3.66 3.32
N THR A 221 12.58 3.56 4.65
CA THR A 221 11.34 3.21 5.35
C THR A 221 10.20 4.18 4.99
N ARG A 222 10.48 5.49 4.96
CA ARG A 222 9.48 6.49 4.54
C ARG A 222 9.08 6.35 3.08
N LEU A 223 9.99 5.90 2.19
CA LEU A 223 9.64 5.62 0.80
C LEU A 223 8.68 4.45 0.68
N ILE A 224 8.86 3.40 1.49
CA ILE A 224 7.93 2.25 1.56
C ILE A 224 6.54 2.73 2.00
N GLU A 225 6.46 3.50 3.10
CA GLU A 225 5.19 4.04 3.61
C GLU A 225 4.50 4.95 2.60
N SER A 226 5.26 5.84 1.95
CA SER A 226 4.75 6.76 0.92
C SER A 226 4.26 6.00 -0.32
N SER A 227 4.91 4.90 -0.69
CA SER A 227 4.53 4.08 -1.84
C SER A 227 3.25 3.29 -1.55
N LEU A 228 3.15 2.67 -0.36
CA LEU A 228 1.96 1.93 0.08
C LEU A 228 0.72 2.84 0.19
N GLY A 229 0.90 4.07 0.66
CA GLY A 229 -0.18 5.06 0.78
C GLY A 229 -0.61 5.72 -0.53
N SER A 230 0.08 5.46 -1.65
CA SER A 230 -0.14 6.17 -2.92
C SER A 230 -1.43 5.74 -3.62
N VAL A 231 -2.46 6.58 -3.52
CA VAL A 231 -3.70 6.45 -4.31
C VAL A 231 -3.45 6.69 -5.81
N ALA A 232 -2.43 7.48 -6.15
CA ALA A 232 -2.06 7.81 -7.52
C ALA A 232 -1.62 6.56 -8.30
N THR A 233 -0.88 5.64 -7.66
CA THR A 233 -0.42 4.39 -8.27
C THR A 233 -1.61 3.50 -8.65
N LYS A 234 -2.58 3.33 -7.73
CA LYS A 234 -3.80 2.56 -8.01
C LYS A 234 -4.66 3.19 -9.12
N LEU A 235 -4.73 4.52 -9.17
CA LEU A 235 -5.43 5.24 -10.23
C LEU A 235 -4.73 5.07 -11.59
N ASN A 236 -3.40 5.13 -11.63
CA ASN A 236 -2.63 4.89 -12.86
C ASN A 236 -2.89 3.47 -13.38
N PHE A 237 -2.88 2.46 -12.49
CA PHE A 237 -3.17 1.07 -12.87
C PHE A 237 -4.58 0.92 -13.44
N PHE A 238 -5.56 1.59 -12.84
CA PHE A 238 -6.92 1.60 -13.37
C PHE A 238 -7.03 2.25 -14.75
N ILE A 239 -6.36 3.38 -14.95
CA ILE A 239 -6.31 4.05 -16.27
C ILE A 239 -5.65 3.13 -17.31
N HIS A 240 -4.56 2.44 -16.96
CA HIS A 240 -3.92 1.46 -17.84
C HIS A 240 -4.84 0.28 -18.16
N ASN A 241 -5.51 -0.29 -17.15
CA ASN A 241 -6.49 -1.36 -17.36
C ASN A 241 -7.58 -0.92 -18.36
N LEU A 242 -8.07 0.30 -18.22
CA LEU A 242 -9.11 0.87 -19.07
C LEU A 242 -8.61 1.20 -20.49
N ALA A 243 -7.38 1.70 -20.63
CA ALA A 243 -6.76 1.97 -21.91
C ALA A 243 -6.53 0.68 -22.71
N GLN A 244 -6.09 -0.39 -22.06
CA GLN A 244 -5.92 -1.69 -22.71
C GLN A 244 -7.27 -2.32 -23.13
N LEU A 245 -8.34 -2.08 -22.38
CA LEU A 245 -9.71 -2.47 -22.79
C LEU A 245 -10.22 -1.67 -24.01
N LYS A 246 -9.72 -0.44 -24.24
CA LYS A 246 -10.03 0.28 -25.49
C LYS A 246 -9.45 -0.40 -26.74
N PHE A 247 -8.48 -1.29 -26.58
CA PHE A 247 -7.86 -2.08 -27.64
C PHE A 247 -8.33 -3.55 -27.67
N SER A 248 -9.16 -4.00 -26.72
CA SER A 248 -9.85 -5.30 -26.79
C SER A 248 -11.16 -5.18 -27.58
N SER A 249 -11.59 -6.30 -28.18
CA SER A 249 -12.70 -6.41 -29.13
C SER A 249 -14.03 -5.85 -28.62
N SER A 250 -14.92 -5.55 -29.56
CA SER A 250 -16.12 -4.71 -29.43
C SER A 250 -17.09 -5.05 -28.29
N ASP A 251 -17.13 -6.29 -27.82
CA ASP A 251 -18.13 -6.80 -26.88
C ASP A 251 -17.81 -6.54 -25.40
N GLU A 252 -16.54 -6.37 -25.00
CA GLU A 252 -16.18 -6.08 -23.59
C GLU A 252 -16.42 -4.62 -23.19
N ARG A 253 -16.68 -3.74 -24.16
CA ARG A 253 -16.74 -2.28 -24.00
C ARG A 253 -17.95 -1.79 -23.18
N PHE A 254 -18.99 -2.62 -23.03
CA PHE A 254 -20.24 -2.29 -22.32
C PHE A 254 -20.46 -3.09 -21.03
N ALA A 255 -19.51 -3.92 -20.61
CA ALA A 255 -19.65 -4.73 -19.40
C ALA A 255 -19.34 -3.91 -18.14
N LEU A 256 -20.23 -3.88 -17.15
CA LEU A 256 -19.95 -3.32 -15.81
C LEU A 256 -19.37 -4.43 -14.92
N SER A 257 -18.38 -4.11 -14.07
CA SER A 257 -17.62 -5.12 -13.30
C SER A 257 -18.47 -5.97 -12.34
N PHE A 258 -19.66 -5.47 -12.02
CA PHE A 258 -20.62 -6.09 -11.11
C PHE A 258 -21.86 -6.64 -11.83
N ALA A 259 -21.98 -6.46 -13.16
CA ALA A 259 -23.10 -6.95 -13.95
C ALA A 259 -22.62 -8.01 -14.95
N PRO A 260 -23.01 -9.28 -14.79
CA PRO A 260 -22.51 -10.39 -15.60
C PRO A 260 -23.07 -10.42 -17.03
N LYS A 261 -24.08 -9.59 -17.33
CA LYS A 261 -24.75 -9.49 -18.63
C LYS A 261 -25.00 -8.02 -18.96
N THR A 262 -25.09 -7.71 -20.25
CA THR A 262 -25.49 -6.39 -20.76
C THR A 262 -27.00 -6.35 -20.95
N TYR A 263 -27.61 -5.26 -20.51
CA TYR A 263 -29.04 -4.99 -20.62
C TYR A 263 -29.25 -3.73 -21.44
N THR A 264 -30.35 -3.69 -22.19
CA THR A 264 -30.63 -2.66 -23.19
C THR A 264 -32.08 -2.19 -23.06
N ILE A 265 -32.42 -1.10 -23.72
CA ILE A 265 -33.82 -0.62 -23.80
C ILE A 265 -34.79 -1.68 -24.35
N LYS A 266 -34.31 -2.61 -25.18
CA LYS A 266 -35.12 -3.71 -25.72
C LYS A 266 -35.36 -4.83 -24.71
N THR A 267 -34.42 -5.08 -23.81
CA THR A 267 -34.55 -6.15 -22.80
C THR A 267 -35.29 -5.70 -21.56
N ASP A 268 -35.09 -4.44 -21.17
CA ASP A 268 -35.55 -3.90 -19.89
C ASP A 268 -36.69 -2.87 -20.02
N GLY A 269 -37.10 -2.51 -21.24
CA GLY A 269 -38.08 -1.44 -21.46
C GLY A 269 -37.54 -0.06 -21.09
N LYS A 270 -38.15 1.01 -21.64
CA LYS A 270 -37.65 2.37 -21.45
C LYS A 270 -37.70 2.80 -19.99
N ILE A 271 -36.59 3.33 -19.47
CA ILE A 271 -36.53 3.96 -18.15
C ILE A 271 -37.24 5.31 -18.24
N CYS A 272 -38.31 5.47 -17.47
CA CYS A 272 -39.05 6.73 -17.36
C CYS A 272 -38.47 7.63 -16.28
N ASP A 273 -38.15 7.06 -15.12
CA ASP A 273 -37.70 7.82 -13.95
C ASP A 273 -36.79 6.99 -13.04
N VAL A 274 -35.91 7.67 -12.32
CA VAL A 274 -35.01 7.07 -11.34
C VAL A 274 -34.89 7.94 -10.09
N PHE A 275 -35.11 7.34 -8.92
CA PHE A 275 -35.06 8.05 -7.63
C PHE A 275 -34.11 7.36 -6.65
N LEU A 276 -33.14 8.09 -6.11
CA LEU A 276 -32.37 7.63 -4.95
C LEU A 276 -33.20 7.83 -3.68
N THR A 277 -33.67 6.73 -3.10
CA THR A 277 -34.62 6.76 -1.98
C THR A 277 -33.93 6.90 -0.62
N ARG A 278 -32.95 6.03 -0.34
CA ARG A 278 -32.24 5.94 0.95
C ARG A 278 -30.86 5.34 0.77
N TYR A 279 -30.02 5.40 1.80
CA TYR A 279 -28.80 4.59 1.88
C TYR A 279 -28.89 3.56 3.00
N LYS A 280 -28.06 2.52 2.91
CA LYS A 280 -27.89 1.50 3.94
C LYS A 280 -26.41 1.35 4.26
N LYS A 281 -26.08 1.23 5.53
CA LYS A 281 -24.74 0.88 5.98
C LYS A 281 -24.54 -0.63 5.86
N ILE A 282 -23.43 -1.04 5.25
CA ILE A 282 -23.08 -2.45 5.06
C ILE A 282 -21.78 -2.71 5.79
N PHE A 283 -21.70 -3.88 6.43
CA PHE A 283 -20.54 -4.30 7.21
C PHE A 283 -19.72 -5.40 6.52
N THR A 284 -20.27 -6.05 5.48
CA THR A 284 -19.66 -7.15 4.74
C THR A 284 -20.09 -7.12 3.25
N PRO A 285 -19.20 -7.41 2.28
CA PRO A 285 -17.78 -7.73 2.44
C PRO A 285 -16.87 -6.50 2.63
N ASN A 286 -17.36 -5.28 2.40
CA ASN A 286 -16.63 -4.02 2.63
C ASN A 286 -17.45 -3.06 3.50
N LYS A 287 -16.83 -2.44 4.51
CA LYS A 287 -17.47 -1.43 5.37
C LYS A 287 -17.77 -0.17 4.55
N GLY A 288 -19.04 0.14 4.29
CA GLY A 288 -19.43 1.26 3.43
C GLY A 288 -20.93 1.55 3.42
N TYR A 289 -21.37 2.36 2.46
CA TYR A 289 -22.78 2.68 2.21
C TYR A 289 -23.17 2.25 0.80
N VAL A 290 -24.34 1.62 0.66
CA VAL A 290 -25.04 1.47 -0.63
C VAL A 290 -26.26 2.36 -0.67
N PHE A 291 -26.59 2.82 -1.86
CA PHE A 291 -27.74 3.66 -2.16
C PHE A 291 -28.82 2.80 -2.80
N VAL A 292 -30.04 2.92 -2.28
CA VAL A 292 -31.23 2.23 -2.77
C VAL A 292 -31.90 3.13 -3.80
N ILE A 293 -32.00 2.62 -5.02
CA ILE A 293 -32.49 3.35 -6.18
C ILE A 293 -33.80 2.71 -6.62
N LYS A 294 -34.86 3.51 -6.72
CA LYS A 294 -36.13 3.13 -7.35
C LYS A 294 -36.02 3.44 -8.85
N VAL A 295 -36.24 2.44 -9.69
CA VAL A 295 -36.23 2.58 -11.15
C VAL A 295 -37.64 2.33 -11.66
N VAL A 296 -38.19 3.29 -12.40
CA VAL A 296 -39.53 3.26 -13.01
C VAL A 296 -39.38 3.10 -14.51
N ARG A 297 -40.02 2.08 -15.07
CA ARG A 297 -40.02 1.78 -16.51
C ARG A 297 -41.42 2.01 -17.10
N GLU A 298 -41.48 2.15 -18.42
CA GLU A 298 -42.69 2.46 -19.19
C GLU A 298 -43.80 1.39 -19.07
N SER A 299 -43.43 0.15 -18.74
CA SER A 299 -44.40 -0.91 -18.45
C SER A 299 -45.12 -0.61 -17.11
N PRO A 300 -46.46 -0.52 -17.07
CA PRO A 300 -47.24 -0.02 -15.92
C PRO A 300 -47.15 -0.86 -14.63
N HIS A 301 -46.39 -1.96 -14.62
CA HIS A 301 -46.18 -2.85 -13.47
C HIS A 301 -44.72 -3.08 -13.08
N GLU A 302 -43.75 -2.34 -13.63
CA GLU A 302 -42.32 -2.67 -13.49
C GLU A 302 -41.50 -1.60 -12.75
N THR A 303 -41.91 -1.31 -11.51
CA THR A 303 -41.06 -0.57 -10.56
C THR A 303 -40.11 -1.54 -9.86
N SER A 304 -38.81 -1.25 -9.91
CA SER A 304 -37.78 -2.06 -9.24
C SER A 304 -36.96 -1.24 -8.25
N TYR A 305 -36.41 -1.92 -7.24
CA TYR A 305 -35.50 -1.33 -6.27
C TYR A 305 -34.14 -2.02 -6.36
N ILE A 306 -33.09 -1.26 -6.68
CA ILE A 306 -31.73 -1.78 -6.82
C ILE A 306 -30.80 -1.12 -5.81
N GLN A 307 -29.69 -1.79 -5.50
CA GLN A 307 -28.67 -1.29 -4.57
C GLN A 307 -27.35 -1.08 -5.30
N ARG A 308 -26.77 0.12 -5.17
CA ARG A 308 -25.48 0.46 -5.79
C ARG A 308 -24.55 1.19 -4.83
N SER A 309 -23.24 0.91 -4.90
CA SER A 309 -22.22 1.64 -4.15
C SER A 309 -21.76 2.88 -4.91
N TYR A 310 -21.13 3.84 -4.21
CA TYR A 310 -20.56 5.03 -4.85
C TYR A 310 -19.48 4.67 -5.90
N GLU A 311 -18.73 3.61 -5.64
CA GLU A 311 -17.70 3.09 -6.56
C GLU A 311 -18.33 2.55 -7.85
N GLU A 312 -19.48 1.89 -7.77
CA GLU A 312 -20.22 1.41 -8.94
C GLU A 312 -20.74 2.60 -9.79
N PHE A 313 -21.23 3.67 -9.15
CA PHE A 313 -21.58 4.92 -9.86
C PHE A 313 -20.37 5.54 -10.55
N GLN A 314 -19.22 5.57 -9.87
CA GLN A 314 -17.99 6.11 -10.43
C GLN A 314 -17.50 5.27 -11.61
N GLU A 315 -17.64 3.94 -11.57
CA GLU A 315 -17.31 3.04 -12.67
C GLU A 315 -18.17 3.34 -13.90
N MET A 316 -19.50 3.42 -13.74
CA MET A 316 -20.42 3.77 -14.82
C MET A 316 -20.06 5.12 -15.44
N HIS A 317 -19.88 6.16 -14.62
CA HIS A 317 -19.52 7.49 -15.10
C HIS A 317 -18.21 7.48 -15.90
N SER A 318 -17.19 6.78 -15.38
CA SER A 318 -15.87 6.68 -16.03
C SER A 318 -15.97 6.00 -17.38
N LYS A 319 -16.80 4.96 -17.51
CA LYS A 319 -17.04 4.25 -18.77
C LYS A 319 -17.85 5.10 -19.76
N LEU A 320 -18.94 5.71 -19.32
CA LEU A 320 -19.71 6.63 -20.17
C LEU A 320 -18.84 7.76 -20.71
N ARG A 321 -17.89 8.28 -19.91
CA ARG A 321 -16.98 9.36 -20.33
C ARG A 321 -16.08 8.97 -21.50
N LEU A 322 -15.82 7.68 -21.70
CA LEU A 322 -15.09 7.20 -22.87
C LEU A 322 -15.89 7.36 -24.16
N PHE A 323 -17.20 7.16 -24.10
CA PHE A 323 -18.10 7.25 -25.24
C PHE A 323 -18.64 8.67 -25.46
N PHE A 324 -18.78 9.43 -24.37
CA PHE A 324 -19.45 10.73 -24.33
C PHE A 324 -18.64 11.78 -23.56
N PRO A 325 -17.39 12.09 -23.98
CA PRO A 325 -16.47 12.91 -23.19
C PRO A 325 -16.94 14.35 -22.91
N SER A 326 -17.84 14.89 -23.73
CA SER A 326 -18.35 16.27 -23.64
C SER A 326 -19.86 16.36 -23.44
N GLN A 327 -20.55 15.23 -23.22
CA GLN A 327 -22.03 15.18 -23.15
C GLN A 327 -22.55 14.61 -21.82
N LEU A 328 -21.68 14.50 -20.82
CA LEU A 328 -22.05 13.95 -19.51
C LEU A 328 -22.20 15.03 -18.45
N PRO A 329 -23.11 14.83 -17.48
CA PRO A 329 -23.18 15.68 -16.30
C PRO A 329 -21.93 15.54 -15.44
N SER A 330 -21.65 16.56 -14.63
CA SER A 330 -20.56 16.53 -13.66
C SER A 330 -20.78 15.41 -12.64
N PHE A 331 -19.71 14.65 -12.36
CA PHE A 331 -19.76 13.61 -11.34
C PHE A 331 -19.33 14.16 -9.98
N PRO A 332 -19.99 13.76 -8.87
CA PRO A 332 -19.63 14.23 -7.54
C PRO A 332 -18.18 13.91 -7.17
N SER A 333 -17.48 14.84 -6.53
CA SER A 333 -16.11 14.62 -6.05
C SER A 333 -16.05 13.53 -4.99
N ARG A 334 -14.99 12.71 -5.03
CA ARG A 334 -14.70 11.73 -3.96
C ARG A 334 -14.42 12.41 -2.62
N PHE A 335 -13.88 13.63 -2.64
CA PHE A 335 -13.56 14.41 -1.45
C PHE A 335 -14.74 15.32 -1.08
N LEU A 336 -15.38 15.01 0.05
CA LEU A 336 -16.35 15.91 0.67
C LEU A 336 -15.58 16.94 1.50
N ILE A 337 -15.66 18.22 1.11
CA ILE A 337 -15.13 19.33 1.91
C ILE A 337 -16.11 19.60 3.05
N GLY A 338 -15.70 19.30 4.28
CA GLY A 338 -16.48 19.46 5.51
C GLY A 338 -16.22 18.33 6.51
N ARG A 339 -16.20 18.64 7.82
CA ARG A 339 -15.90 17.69 8.92
C ARG A 339 -17.03 16.67 9.20
N SER A 340 -17.87 16.32 8.24
CA SER A 340 -18.93 15.32 8.47
C SER A 340 -18.37 13.90 8.29
N ARG A 341 -18.18 13.17 9.40
CA ARG A 341 -17.89 11.73 9.40
C ARG A 341 -19.18 10.93 9.58
N GLY A 342 -19.29 9.77 8.94
CA GLY A 342 -20.42 8.85 9.16
C GLY A 342 -21.65 9.15 8.30
N GLU A 343 -22.85 9.08 8.88
CA GLU A 343 -24.14 9.13 8.18
C GLU A 343 -24.37 10.45 7.45
N ALA A 344 -23.92 11.58 8.00
CA ALA A 344 -24.01 12.89 7.35
C ALA A 344 -23.23 12.97 6.01
N ALA A 345 -22.15 12.21 5.87
CA ALA A 345 -21.44 12.11 4.58
C ALA A 345 -22.19 11.22 3.57
N ALA A 346 -22.94 10.23 4.05
CA ALA A 346 -23.76 9.38 3.21
C ALA A 346 -25.02 10.11 2.71
N GLU A 347 -25.66 10.93 3.55
CA GLU A 347 -26.80 11.76 3.13
C GLU A 347 -26.39 12.78 2.06
N ARG A 348 -25.30 13.53 2.29
CA ARG A 348 -24.80 14.48 1.28
C ARG A 348 -24.45 13.79 -0.05
N ARG A 349 -23.85 12.61 0.02
CA ARG A 349 -23.53 11.81 -1.17
C ARG A 349 -24.77 11.27 -1.87
N LYS A 350 -25.84 10.97 -1.14
CA LYS A 350 -27.14 10.60 -1.73
C LYS A 350 -27.71 11.79 -2.51
N GLU A 351 -27.67 13.01 -1.96
CA GLU A 351 -28.12 14.22 -2.67
C GLU A 351 -27.32 14.46 -3.95
N ASP A 352 -25.98 14.42 -3.85
CA ASP A 352 -25.10 14.61 -5.00
C ASP A 352 -25.34 13.55 -6.10
N LEU A 353 -25.50 12.27 -5.71
CA LEU A 353 -25.79 11.19 -6.64
C LEU A 353 -27.21 11.30 -7.23
N SER A 354 -28.18 11.82 -6.46
CA SER A 354 -29.54 12.06 -6.95
C SER A 354 -29.53 13.09 -8.07
N ALA A 355 -28.79 14.20 -7.89
CA ALA A 355 -28.61 15.22 -8.92
C ALA A 355 -27.90 14.65 -10.17
N TYR A 356 -26.82 13.88 -9.98
CA TYR A 356 -26.10 13.24 -11.07
C TYR A 356 -27.00 12.30 -11.89
N VAL A 357 -27.75 11.42 -11.22
CA VAL A 357 -28.66 10.46 -11.88
C VAL A 357 -29.76 11.19 -12.63
N TRP A 358 -30.36 12.21 -12.03
CA TRP A 358 -31.40 13.01 -12.67
C TRP A 358 -30.90 13.63 -13.97
N HIS A 359 -29.70 14.23 -13.97
CA HIS A 359 -29.11 14.79 -15.19
C HIS A 359 -28.71 13.72 -16.21
N LEU A 360 -28.33 12.51 -15.75
CA LEU A 360 -27.92 11.42 -16.65
C LEU A 360 -29.11 10.86 -17.43
N ILE A 361 -30.25 10.62 -16.77
CA ILE A 361 -31.45 10.06 -17.43
C ILE A 361 -32.15 11.09 -18.33
N HIS A 362 -31.98 12.39 -18.06
CA HIS A 362 -32.48 13.49 -18.89
C HIS A 362 -31.43 14.01 -19.90
N ALA A 363 -30.29 13.33 -20.04
CA ALA A 363 -29.30 13.64 -21.06
C ALA A 363 -29.84 13.35 -22.47
N THR A 364 -29.02 13.58 -23.51
CA THR A 364 -29.41 13.24 -24.88
C THR A 364 -29.78 11.76 -24.99
N PRO A 365 -30.72 11.37 -25.88
CA PRO A 365 -31.12 9.96 -26.02
C PRO A 365 -29.93 9.02 -26.23
N LYS A 366 -28.91 9.47 -26.96
CA LYS A 366 -27.65 8.72 -27.18
C LYS A 366 -26.93 8.35 -25.88
N VAL A 367 -27.03 9.18 -24.84
CA VAL A 367 -26.41 8.98 -23.53
C VAL A 367 -27.38 8.24 -22.59
N ALA A 368 -28.61 8.72 -22.48
CA ALA A 368 -29.62 8.18 -21.56
C ALA A 368 -30.07 6.76 -21.94
N GLU A 369 -30.10 6.45 -23.25
CA GLU A 369 -30.51 5.16 -23.81
C GLU A 369 -29.32 4.20 -24.07
N CYS A 370 -28.14 4.53 -23.53
CA CYS A 370 -26.95 3.70 -23.68
C CYS A 370 -27.04 2.39 -22.86
N ASP A 371 -26.57 1.27 -23.43
CA ASP A 371 -26.56 -0.05 -22.79
C ASP A 371 -25.87 -0.06 -21.41
N LEU A 372 -24.86 0.80 -21.17
CA LEU A 372 -24.22 0.96 -19.86
C LEU A 372 -25.19 1.51 -18.80
N VAL A 373 -26.04 2.45 -19.18
CA VAL A 373 -27.06 3.04 -18.29
C VAL A 373 -28.11 1.99 -17.95
N TYR A 374 -28.57 1.24 -18.95
CA TYR A 374 -29.55 0.17 -18.77
C TYR A 374 -29.00 -0.99 -17.93
N THR A 375 -27.77 -1.40 -18.20
CA THR A 375 -27.06 -2.42 -17.41
C THR A 375 -26.85 -1.97 -15.96
N PHE A 376 -26.55 -0.69 -15.71
CA PHE A 376 -26.40 -0.16 -14.36
C PHE A 376 -27.72 -0.21 -13.58
N PHE A 377 -28.84 0.11 -14.23
CA PHE A 377 -30.17 0.18 -13.62
C PHE A 377 -30.95 -1.17 -13.65
N HIS A 378 -30.34 -2.24 -14.16
CA HIS A 378 -30.93 -3.58 -14.13
C HIS A 378 -30.87 -4.21 -12.72
N PRO A 379 -31.94 -4.84 -12.21
CA PRO A 379 -31.90 -5.58 -10.93
C PRO A 379 -30.90 -6.75 -10.96
N LEU A 380 -30.10 -6.90 -9.92
CA LEU A 380 -29.17 -8.03 -9.79
C LEU A 380 -29.71 -9.05 -8.76
N PRO A 381 -29.19 -10.30 -8.71
CA PRO A 381 -29.67 -11.30 -7.73
C PRO A 381 -29.57 -10.86 -6.26
N ARG A 382 -28.68 -9.89 -5.95
CA ARG A 382 -28.56 -9.27 -4.62
C ARG A 382 -29.70 -8.30 -4.29
N ASP A 383 -30.43 -7.83 -5.29
CA ASP A 383 -31.51 -6.85 -5.19
C ASP A 383 -32.88 -7.53 -4.95
N GLU A 384 -33.02 -8.84 -5.24
CA GLU A 384 -34.27 -9.61 -5.12
C GLU A 384 -34.61 -10.10 -3.68
N LYS A 385 -33.69 -9.96 -2.71
CA LYS A 385 -33.95 -10.36 -1.32
C LYS A 385 -34.85 -9.34 -0.61
N ASN A 386 -36.15 -9.49 -0.77
CA ASN A 386 -37.17 -8.79 0.01
C ASN A 386 -37.15 -9.26 1.49
N GLY A 387 -36.88 -8.31 2.39
CA GLY A 387 -37.36 -8.24 3.77
C GLY A 387 -37.31 -9.48 4.66
N SER A 388 -36.20 -9.67 5.39
CA SER A 388 -36.25 -10.28 6.72
C SER A 388 -35.57 -9.34 7.71
N ASN A 389 -36.39 -8.63 8.50
CA ASN A 389 -35.93 -7.89 9.66
C ASN A 389 -35.46 -8.89 10.72
N THR A 390 -34.16 -8.93 10.98
CA THR A 390 -33.63 -9.53 12.21
C THR A 390 -33.14 -8.39 13.09
N ILE A 391 -33.99 -7.96 14.01
CA ILE A 391 -33.59 -7.08 15.11
C ILE A 391 -32.78 -7.95 16.07
N ALA A 392 -31.45 -7.90 15.97
CA ALA A 392 -30.58 -8.45 17.00
C ALA A 392 -30.56 -7.45 18.17
N GLN A 393 -31.18 -7.85 19.27
CA GLN A 393 -31.19 -7.14 20.54
C GLN A 393 -29.76 -6.95 21.06
N ARG A 394 -29.47 -5.76 21.60
CA ARG A 394 -28.31 -5.53 22.46
C ARG A 394 -28.50 -6.28 23.78
N PRO A 395 -27.50 -6.98 24.31
CA PRO A 395 -27.43 -7.23 25.74
C PRO A 395 -27.00 -5.93 26.42
N SER A 396 -27.83 -5.46 27.33
CA SER A 396 -27.46 -4.52 28.40
C SER A 396 -26.71 -5.25 29.50
N ASP A 397 -25.90 -4.48 30.22
CA ASP A 397 -25.25 -4.75 31.49
C ASP A 397 -24.03 -5.68 31.48
N ALA A 398 -22.86 -5.06 31.30
CA ALA A 398 -21.63 -5.51 31.95
C ALA A 398 -20.96 -4.31 32.62
N THR A 399 -20.81 -4.46 33.93
CA THR A 399 -20.12 -3.64 34.92
C THR A 399 -18.81 -3.05 34.40
N TRP A 400 -18.62 -1.74 34.57
CA TRP A 400 -17.36 -1.06 34.33
C TRP A 400 -16.32 -1.47 35.37
N ALA A 401 -15.52 -2.49 35.05
CA ALA A 401 -14.23 -2.70 35.67
C ALA A 401 -13.16 -2.37 34.61
N VAL A 402 -12.32 -1.37 34.91
CA VAL A 402 -11.14 -1.02 34.10
C VAL A 402 -10.23 -2.25 34.06
N PRO A 403 -9.98 -2.89 32.91
CA PRO A 403 -8.99 -3.95 32.85
C PRO A 403 -7.62 -3.31 33.06
N VAL A 404 -6.86 -3.81 34.03
CA VAL A 404 -5.42 -3.60 34.08
C VAL A 404 -4.87 -4.10 32.74
N GLY A 405 -4.39 -3.18 31.90
CA GLY A 405 -4.02 -3.48 30.52
C GLY A 405 -3.07 -4.67 30.47
N THR A 406 -3.45 -5.69 29.70
CA THR A 406 -2.54 -6.78 29.36
C THR A 406 -1.29 -6.17 28.73
N VAL A 407 -0.11 -6.49 29.26
CA VAL A 407 1.17 -5.95 28.82
C VAL A 407 1.89 -7.04 28.03
N GLY A 408 2.54 -6.71 26.91
CA GLY A 408 3.27 -7.72 26.14
C GLY A 408 3.79 -7.25 24.79
N GLY A 409 4.49 -8.17 24.10
CA GLY A 409 5.13 -7.94 22.82
C GLY A 409 6.65 -7.81 22.93
N GLU A 410 7.30 -7.57 21.81
CA GLU A 410 8.75 -7.43 21.71
C GLU A 410 9.11 -6.18 20.93
N ILE A 411 10.16 -5.49 21.35
CA ILE A 411 10.70 -4.31 20.66
C ILE A 411 12.10 -4.58 20.14
N LYS A 412 12.33 -4.29 18.86
CA LYS A 412 13.66 -4.34 18.23
C LYS A 412 14.30 -2.97 18.30
N LEU A 413 15.50 -2.91 18.87
CA LEU A 413 16.30 -1.68 18.95
C LEU A 413 17.65 -1.87 18.25
N SER A 414 18.16 -0.79 17.68
CA SER A 414 19.59 -0.63 17.40
C SER A 414 20.20 0.39 18.34
N ILE A 415 21.21 0.00 19.11
CA ILE A 415 21.86 0.86 20.11
C ILE A 415 23.34 0.98 19.75
N SER A 416 23.84 2.20 19.65
CA SER A 416 25.26 2.47 19.43
C SER A 416 25.71 3.75 20.13
N TYR A 417 26.99 3.82 20.47
CA TYR A 417 27.59 5.02 21.03
C TYR A 417 28.82 5.42 20.23
N LYS A 418 28.80 6.65 19.68
CA LYS A 418 29.93 7.21 18.93
C LYS A 418 30.03 8.71 19.18
N GLN A 419 31.25 9.23 19.31
CA GLN A 419 31.51 10.68 19.44
C GLN A 419 30.69 11.38 20.54
N LYS A 420 30.58 10.77 21.73
CA LYS A 420 29.75 11.27 22.86
C LYS A 420 28.25 11.36 22.56
N LYS A 421 27.78 10.60 21.57
CA LYS A 421 26.36 10.48 21.22
C LYS A 421 25.91 9.04 21.39
N LEU A 422 24.90 8.82 22.23
CA LEU A 422 24.17 7.57 22.32
C LEU A 422 22.99 7.64 21.33
N LEU A 423 23.02 6.77 20.33
CA LEU A 423 21.99 6.63 19.31
C LEU A 423 21.16 5.39 19.63
N ILE A 424 19.86 5.60 19.87
CA ILE A 424 18.88 4.52 20.07
C ILE A 424 17.89 4.59 18.93
N MET A 425 18.00 3.67 17.97
CA MET A 425 17.01 3.50 16.92
C MET A 425 15.92 2.54 17.37
N VAL A 426 14.69 3.05 17.44
CA VAL A 426 13.51 2.21 17.61
C VAL A 426 13.15 1.65 16.23
N MET A 427 13.32 0.35 16.02
CA MET A 427 13.13 -0.28 14.70
C MET A 427 11.69 -0.77 14.52
N HIS A 428 11.34 -1.85 15.21
CA HIS A 428 10.03 -2.52 15.10
C HIS A 428 9.51 -2.87 16.48
N ILE A 429 8.19 -3.02 16.59
CA ILE A 429 7.56 -3.72 17.70
C ILE A 429 6.64 -4.78 17.10
N ARG A 430 6.58 -5.96 17.70
CA ARG A 430 5.64 -7.02 17.31
C ARG A 430 4.86 -7.55 18.50
N GLY A 431 3.66 -8.06 18.21
CA GLY A 431 2.85 -8.78 19.20
C GLY A 431 2.27 -7.90 20.31
N LEU A 432 2.00 -6.62 20.05
CA LEU A 432 1.35 -5.77 21.05
C LEU A 432 -0.09 -6.26 21.34
N PRO A 433 -0.54 -6.16 22.60
CA PRO A 433 -1.87 -6.58 23.01
C PRO A 433 -2.96 -5.71 22.37
N LEU A 434 -4.08 -6.35 22.04
CA LEU A 434 -5.29 -5.64 21.60
C LEU A 434 -5.95 -4.94 22.80
N GLN A 435 -6.61 -3.82 22.52
CA GLN A 435 -7.40 -3.09 23.51
C GLN A 435 -8.88 -3.16 23.13
N ASP A 436 -9.68 -3.84 23.93
CA ASP A 436 -11.11 -4.08 23.66
C ASP A 436 -11.35 -4.58 22.22
N ASN A 437 -10.52 -5.53 21.77
CA ASN A 437 -10.48 -6.08 20.40
C ASN A 437 -10.10 -5.09 19.28
N ASN A 438 -9.61 -3.89 19.61
CA ASN A 438 -9.08 -2.92 18.66
C ASN A 438 -7.56 -2.89 18.67
N GLU A 439 -6.97 -2.57 17.52
CA GLU A 439 -5.52 -2.35 17.41
C GLU A 439 -5.15 -0.99 18.03
N PRO A 440 -4.07 -0.93 18.85
CA PRO A 440 -3.69 0.28 19.56
C PRO A 440 -3.07 1.33 18.61
N ASN A 441 -2.83 2.53 19.14
CA ASN A 441 -2.04 3.58 18.48
C ASN A 441 -0.68 3.74 19.17
N PRO A 442 0.27 2.80 18.98
CA PRO A 442 1.46 2.74 19.81
C PRO A 442 2.46 3.86 19.50
N TYR A 443 3.12 4.36 20.56
CA TYR A 443 4.36 5.13 20.47
C TYR A 443 5.32 4.72 21.59
N VAL A 444 6.61 4.91 21.35
CA VAL A 444 7.67 4.58 22.31
C VAL A 444 8.13 5.84 23.02
N LYS A 445 8.35 5.72 24.33
CA LYS A 445 8.86 6.76 25.20
C LYS A 445 10.09 6.23 25.93
N ILE A 446 11.21 6.96 25.84
CA ILE A 446 12.49 6.55 26.41
C ILE A 446 12.99 7.62 27.38
N TYR A 447 13.52 7.17 28.52
CA TYR A 447 14.29 7.95 29.48
C TYR A 447 15.66 7.31 29.66
N LEU A 448 16.68 8.14 29.90
CA LEU A 448 18.01 7.69 30.28
C LEU A 448 18.21 7.97 31.77
N LEU A 449 18.32 6.93 32.57
CA LEU A 449 18.44 7.04 34.03
C LEU A 449 19.91 6.90 34.46
N PRO A 450 20.35 7.60 35.53
CA PRO A 450 19.56 8.55 36.33
C PRO A 450 19.27 9.85 35.55
N ASP A 451 18.04 10.36 35.68
CA ASP A 451 17.60 11.61 35.04
C ASP A 451 17.22 12.65 36.09
N PRO A 452 18.18 13.20 36.86
CA PRO A 452 17.90 14.12 37.95
C PRO A 452 17.24 15.42 37.44
N GLN A 453 17.55 15.84 36.22
CA GLN A 453 17.02 17.06 35.61
C GLN A 453 15.69 16.84 34.87
N LYS A 454 15.23 15.58 34.72
CA LYS A 454 14.01 15.19 33.98
C LYS A 454 14.01 15.64 32.51
N THR A 455 15.19 15.71 31.87
CA THR A 455 15.37 16.23 30.50
C THR A 455 15.62 15.14 29.46
N THR A 456 15.80 13.88 29.89
CA THR A 456 16.20 12.77 29.01
C THR A 456 15.01 12.14 28.26
N LYS A 457 13.78 12.63 28.49
CA LYS A 457 12.62 12.12 27.77
C LYS A 457 12.78 12.30 26.25
N ARG A 458 12.69 11.20 25.52
CA ARG A 458 12.53 11.17 24.06
C ARG A 458 11.34 10.29 23.71
N LYS A 459 10.71 10.52 22.55
CA LYS A 459 9.57 9.72 22.08
C LYS A 459 9.57 9.60 20.57
N THR A 460 9.02 8.50 20.07
CA THR A 460 8.75 8.32 18.64
C THR A 460 7.45 9.01 18.22
N LYS A 461 7.20 9.02 16.91
CA LYS A 461 5.86 9.26 16.37
C LYS A 461 4.87 8.16 16.80
N VAL A 462 3.59 8.47 16.69
CA VAL A 462 2.48 7.55 16.95
C VAL A 462 2.18 6.76 15.69
N ALA A 463 2.29 5.44 15.77
CA ALA A 463 1.79 4.53 14.74
C ALA A 463 0.28 4.33 14.93
N ARG A 464 -0.47 4.21 13.84
CA ARG A 464 -1.94 4.17 13.89
C ARG A 464 -2.44 2.75 13.73
N LYS A 465 -3.31 2.32 14.65
CA LYS A 465 -4.09 1.07 14.57
C LYS A 465 -3.25 -0.12 14.13
N THR A 466 -2.24 -0.46 14.92
CA THR A 466 -1.38 -1.60 14.62
C THR A 466 -0.82 -2.23 15.88
N CYS A 467 -0.77 -3.56 15.90
CA CYS A 467 -0.05 -4.33 16.92
C CYS A 467 1.42 -4.60 16.56
N ASN A 468 1.83 -4.23 15.33
CA ASN A 468 3.15 -4.54 14.78
C ASN A 468 3.79 -3.29 14.10
N PRO A 469 3.95 -2.16 14.83
CA PRO A 469 4.46 -0.93 14.22
C PRO A 469 5.92 -1.04 13.77
N THR A 470 6.24 -0.33 12.69
CA THR A 470 7.62 -0.02 12.27
C THR A 470 7.86 1.46 12.46
N TYR A 471 8.95 1.81 13.12
CA TYR A 471 9.33 3.21 13.37
C TYR A 471 10.58 3.59 12.59
N ASN A 472 11.64 2.75 12.67
CA ASN A 472 13.00 3.09 12.21
C ASN A 472 13.36 4.55 12.52
N GLU A 473 13.11 4.96 13.77
CA GLU A 473 13.27 6.33 14.24
C GLU A 473 14.42 6.41 15.22
N ALA A 474 15.40 7.26 14.90
CA ALA A 474 16.58 7.51 15.73
C ALA A 474 16.27 8.53 16.84
N LEU A 475 16.50 8.14 18.09
CA LEU A 475 16.48 9.00 19.26
C LEU A 475 17.91 9.22 19.75
N VAL A 476 18.37 10.47 19.73
CA VAL A 476 19.77 10.83 20.01
C VAL A 476 19.89 11.49 21.38
N TYR A 477 20.88 11.04 22.14
CA TYR A 477 21.33 11.66 23.37
C TYR A 477 22.78 12.13 23.19
N GLU A 478 23.01 13.43 23.34
CA GLU A 478 24.32 14.05 23.14
C GLU A 478 24.98 14.40 24.47
N GLY A 479 26.31 14.45 24.48
CA GLY A 479 27.08 14.95 25.61
C GLY A 479 27.23 13.97 26.76
N ILE A 480 26.93 12.68 26.57
CA ILE A 480 27.11 11.64 27.59
C ILE A 480 28.60 11.26 27.64
N PRO A 481 29.31 11.47 28.76
CA PRO A 481 30.68 10.99 28.92
C PRO A 481 30.75 9.45 28.89
N GLU A 482 31.81 8.90 28.31
CA GLU A 482 31.96 7.45 28.15
C GLU A 482 31.97 6.69 29.49
N GLY A 483 32.57 7.29 30.52
CA GLY A 483 32.58 6.74 31.88
C GLY A 483 31.20 6.66 32.54
N ASP A 484 30.26 7.53 32.14
CA ASP A 484 28.92 7.59 32.72
C ASP A 484 27.98 6.56 32.08
N LEU A 485 28.25 6.10 30.85
CA LEU A 485 27.42 5.11 30.15
C LEU A 485 27.20 3.85 30.97
N GLN A 486 28.24 3.38 31.68
CA GLN A 486 28.17 2.16 32.49
C GLN A 486 27.19 2.28 33.67
N GLN A 487 26.87 3.50 34.08
CA GLN A 487 25.89 3.78 35.14
C GLN A 487 24.50 4.08 34.59
N CYS A 488 24.36 4.18 33.27
CA CYS A 488 23.11 4.53 32.62
C CYS A 488 22.20 3.31 32.38
N GLU A 489 20.90 3.54 32.58
CA GLU A 489 19.84 2.58 32.25
C GLU A 489 18.82 3.25 31.31
N ILE A 490 18.49 2.60 30.21
CA ILE A 490 17.38 2.98 29.35
C ILE A 490 16.09 2.47 30.00
N ARG A 491 15.17 3.38 30.36
CA ARG A 491 13.79 3.02 30.69
C ARG A 491 12.89 3.32 29.50
N LEU A 492 12.37 2.26 28.89
CA LEU A 492 11.51 2.32 27.71
C LEU A 492 10.09 1.90 28.07
N SER A 493 9.11 2.68 27.61
CA SER A 493 7.69 2.34 27.71
C SER A 493 7.01 2.52 26.36
N VAL A 494 6.17 1.56 25.99
CA VAL A 494 5.30 1.58 24.81
C VAL A 494 3.89 1.90 25.30
N LEU A 495 3.28 2.95 24.75
CA LEU A 495 1.93 3.40 25.14
C LEU A 495 1.02 3.53 23.93
N SER A 496 -0.28 3.28 24.11
CA SER A 496 -1.33 3.61 23.14
C SER A 496 -1.80 5.05 23.35
N GLU A 497 -1.84 5.86 22.29
CA GLU A 497 -2.45 7.19 22.30
C GLU A 497 -3.99 7.10 22.21
N GLU A 498 -4.68 7.56 23.26
CA GLU A 498 -6.15 7.50 23.39
C GLU A 498 -6.86 8.86 23.27
N GLY A 499 -6.17 9.86 22.72
CA GLY A 499 -6.73 11.19 22.45
C GLY A 499 -7.12 11.95 23.73
N PHE A 500 -8.38 11.82 24.14
CA PHE A 500 -8.94 12.49 25.33
C PHE A 500 -8.77 11.69 26.63
N PHE A 501 -8.46 10.40 26.54
CA PHE A 501 -8.24 9.54 27.70
C PHE A 501 -6.75 9.41 28.05
N GLU A 502 -6.47 8.88 29.24
CA GLU A 502 -5.10 8.56 29.61
C GLU A 502 -4.50 7.51 28.67
N ASN A 503 -3.24 7.72 28.30
CA ASN A 503 -2.53 6.79 27.43
C ASN A 503 -2.32 5.47 28.16
N ILE A 504 -2.63 4.37 27.48
CA ILE A 504 -2.60 3.04 28.07
C ILE A 504 -1.22 2.42 27.88
N LEU A 505 -0.61 1.92 28.95
CA LEU A 505 0.67 1.21 28.89
C LEU A 505 0.48 -0.14 28.19
N LEU A 506 1.25 -0.39 27.13
CA LEU A 506 1.24 -1.63 26.37
C LEU A 506 2.43 -2.54 26.69
N GLY A 507 3.52 -1.96 27.20
CA GLY A 507 4.83 -2.61 27.31
C GLY A 507 5.85 -1.74 28.02
N GLU A 508 6.71 -2.31 28.84
CA GLU A 508 7.93 -1.64 29.27
C GLU A 508 9.15 -2.56 29.31
N VAL A 509 10.33 -1.97 29.19
CA VAL A 509 11.60 -2.68 29.37
C VAL A 509 12.66 -1.74 29.94
N ARG A 510 13.57 -2.30 30.75
CA ARG A 510 14.74 -1.62 31.26
C ARG A 510 16.00 -2.28 30.72
N ILE A 511 16.89 -1.48 30.14
CA ILE A 511 18.11 -1.98 29.49
C ILE A 511 19.28 -1.25 30.14
N ARG A 512 20.12 -1.98 30.87
CA ARG A 512 21.33 -1.42 31.47
C ARG A 512 22.40 -1.33 30.40
N LEU A 513 22.95 -0.14 30.17
CA LEU A 513 23.94 0.05 29.09
C LEU A 513 25.24 -0.70 29.34
N ARG A 514 25.59 -0.98 30.61
CA ARG A 514 26.75 -1.81 30.98
C ARG A 514 26.67 -3.26 30.48
N ASP A 515 25.45 -3.76 30.24
CA ASP A 515 25.24 -5.13 29.76
C ASP A 515 25.41 -5.21 28.22
N LEU A 516 25.60 -4.05 27.55
CA LEU A 516 25.77 -3.94 26.12
C LEU A 516 27.20 -3.52 25.77
N ASP A 517 27.82 -4.27 24.87
CA ASP A 517 29.07 -3.84 24.24
C ASP A 517 28.77 -2.77 23.16
N LEU A 518 28.85 -1.48 23.53
CA LEU A 518 28.53 -0.36 22.63
C LEU A 518 29.68 0.05 21.71
N SER A 519 30.80 -0.70 21.69
CA SER A 519 31.91 -0.47 20.75
C SER A 519 31.48 -0.69 19.29
N CYS A 520 30.45 -1.51 19.09
CA CYS A 520 29.80 -1.77 17.82
C CYS A 520 28.28 -1.57 17.94
N GLU A 521 27.61 -1.40 16.80
CA GLU A 521 26.15 -1.27 16.78
C GLU A 521 25.50 -2.60 17.21
N LYS A 522 24.62 -2.56 18.22
CA LYS A 522 23.89 -3.74 18.70
C LYS A 522 22.43 -3.68 18.29
N LYS A 523 22.01 -4.65 17.47
CA LYS A 523 20.62 -4.85 17.01
C LYS A 523 20.02 -6.07 17.69
N CYS A 524 19.00 -5.89 18.52
CA CYS A 524 18.38 -7.02 19.24
C CYS A 524 16.92 -6.75 19.61
N TRP A 525 16.19 -7.84 19.86
CA TRP A 525 14.82 -7.84 20.37
C TRP A 525 14.85 -7.86 21.90
N PHE A 526 13.97 -7.07 22.51
CA PHE A 526 13.74 -7.01 23.95
C PHE A 526 12.28 -7.31 24.26
N GLN A 527 12.04 -8.18 25.25
CA GLN A 527 10.69 -8.48 25.73
C GLN A 527 10.09 -7.27 26.45
N LEU A 528 8.82 -6.98 26.19
CA LEU A 528 8.05 -5.97 26.89
C LEU A 528 7.28 -6.62 28.05
N GLY A 529 7.59 -6.21 29.28
CA GLY A 529 6.95 -6.70 30.50
C GLY A 529 6.02 -5.69 31.16
N SER A 530 5.39 -6.10 32.26
CA SER A 530 4.67 -5.23 33.19
C SER A 530 5.61 -4.63 34.23
N HIS A 531 5.15 -3.61 34.97
CA HIS A 531 5.93 -2.78 35.91
C HIS A 531 6.60 -3.53 37.09
N SER A 532 6.60 -4.86 37.10
CA SER A 532 6.93 -5.73 38.23
C SER A 532 7.69 -7.01 37.90
N GLN A 533 8.38 -7.12 36.75
CA GLN A 533 9.37 -8.18 36.54
C GLN A 533 10.72 -7.63 36.09
N ALA A 534 11.50 -7.21 37.09
CA ALA A 534 12.94 -7.33 37.02
C ALA A 534 13.33 -8.81 37.25
N THR A 535 14.48 -9.21 36.70
CA THR A 535 15.22 -10.49 36.86
C THR A 535 14.62 -11.70 36.12
N ILE A 536 15.33 -12.44 35.26
CA ILE A 536 16.77 -12.57 34.89
C ILE A 536 16.90 -12.62 33.37
#